data_AF-A0A5C7QL16-F1
#
_entry.id   AF-A0A5C7QL16-F1
#
_cell.length_a   1.000
_cell.length_b   1.000
_cell.length_c   1.000
_cell.angle_alpha   90.00
_cell.angle_beta   90.00
_cell.angle_gamma   90.00
#
_symmetry.space_group_name_H-M   'P 1'
#
loop_
_entity.id
_entity.type
_entity.pdbx_description
1 polymer ?
#
loop_
_entity_poly.entity_id
_entity_poly.type
_entity_poly.pdbx_seq_one_letter_code
_entity_poly.pdbx_strand_id
1 'polypeptide(L)'
;MSSLDALTREAAALAAGASGTSRSSGTPGRPAHDGHDDHGDHHGRGAAPHDADTAEVARVLQICNACRYCEGFCAVFPAMTRRLEFDRADAHYLANLCHNCGACLHACQYAPPHEFAVSVPQAMARVRGRTYADHAWPSAFGGLYRRNGLTVALALAAGLALFLILAVASTGSLWHAPMAGNFYAVFPHDTLVALFGSVFGFAALALSIGLARFWRGMPNDPDLPETDAGTQREAILEATSSALRLKYLDGGHGDGCNDADDAFSPWRRRFHHLTFYGFGLCFAATSVATLYHYALGLPAPYPVTSLPVLLGTVGGIGLLIGPAGLLWLNLRRHPLQGDPAQRPMDRGFIALLLLTSATGLALLAWRDTSAMALLLAVHLGVVMALFATLPYGKFAHGVYRCAALLKFAIEKRQPSRLQLGSD
;
A
#
# COMPACT_ATOMS: atom_id res chain seq x y z
N MET A 1 -59.25 9.78 -18.95
CA MET A 1 -58.73 10.73 -19.94
C MET A 1 -58.76 12.20 -19.47
N SER A 2 -59.57 12.63 -18.49
CA SER A 2 -59.60 14.05 -18.04
C SER A 2 -58.43 14.49 -17.14
N SER A 3 -57.61 13.58 -16.62
CA SER A 3 -56.48 13.90 -15.73
C SER A 3 -55.18 14.27 -16.47
N LEU A 4 -55.00 13.78 -17.71
CA LEU A 4 -53.81 14.10 -18.53
C LEU A 4 -53.87 15.51 -19.14
N ASP A 5 -55.06 15.99 -19.50
CA ASP A 5 -55.27 17.33 -20.04
C ASP A 5 -55.14 18.44 -18.96
N ALA A 6 -55.30 18.09 -17.69
CA ALA A 6 -55.04 19.00 -16.58
C ALA A 6 -53.53 19.21 -16.37
N LEU A 7 -52.77 18.11 -16.33
CA LEU A 7 -51.32 18.13 -16.13
C LEU A 7 -50.56 18.82 -17.28
N THR A 8 -51.03 18.68 -18.52
CA THR A 8 -50.42 19.35 -19.69
C THR A 8 -50.66 20.86 -19.70
N ARG A 9 -51.79 21.35 -19.19
CA ARG A 9 -52.06 22.79 -19.04
C ARG A 9 -51.24 23.42 -17.92
N GLU A 10 -51.04 22.69 -16.82
CA GLU A 10 -50.24 23.15 -15.69
C GLU A 10 -48.75 23.24 -16.05
N ALA A 11 -48.23 22.28 -16.83
CA ALA A 11 -46.88 22.31 -17.37
C ALA A 11 -46.65 23.47 -18.36
N ALA A 12 -47.65 23.80 -19.20
CA ALA A 12 -47.57 24.92 -20.13
C ALA A 12 -47.56 26.30 -19.43
N ALA A 13 -48.30 26.44 -18.32
CA ALA A 13 -48.32 27.67 -17.52
C ALA A 13 -46.99 27.91 -16.78
N LEU A 14 -46.34 26.85 -16.29
CA LEU A 14 -45.03 26.94 -15.63
C LEU A 14 -43.91 27.30 -16.61
N ALA A 15 -43.98 26.83 -17.87
CA ALA A 15 -43.01 27.18 -18.90
C ALA A 15 -43.10 28.65 -19.36
N ALA A 16 -44.29 29.25 -19.32
CA ALA A 16 -44.50 30.64 -19.72
C ALA A 16 -44.06 31.68 -18.67
N GLY A 17 -43.92 31.27 -17.40
CA GLY A 17 -43.52 32.16 -16.29
C GLY A 17 -42.00 32.40 -16.16
N ALA A 18 -41.16 31.69 -16.93
CA ALA A 18 -39.70 31.72 -16.79
C ALA A 18 -39.00 32.79 -17.66
N SER A 19 -39.73 33.58 -18.44
CA SER A 19 -39.18 34.66 -19.28
C SER A 19 -39.71 36.03 -18.84
N GLY A 20 -39.07 36.65 -17.84
CA GLY A 20 -39.41 37.99 -17.36
C GLY A 20 -38.19 38.72 -16.80
N THR A 21 -37.78 39.76 -17.49
CA THR A 21 -36.54 40.56 -17.38
C THR A 21 -36.38 41.43 -16.13
N SER A 22 -35.11 41.65 -15.79
CA SER A 22 -34.47 42.75 -15.02
C SER A 22 -35.30 43.96 -14.59
N ARG A 23 -35.09 44.42 -13.35
CA ARG A 23 -34.90 45.85 -13.02
C ARG A 23 -34.22 46.05 -11.66
N SER A 24 -33.22 46.92 -11.68
CA SER A 24 -32.48 47.49 -10.56
C SER A 24 -33.28 48.57 -9.83
N SER A 25 -33.17 48.64 -8.49
CA SER A 25 -33.04 49.90 -7.72
C SER A 25 -33.12 49.67 -6.21
N GLY A 26 -32.18 50.27 -5.46
CA GLY A 26 -32.49 50.96 -4.19
C GLY A 26 -32.29 50.20 -2.88
N THR A 27 -31.17 50.46 -2.21
CA THR A 27 -31.06 50.53 -0.73
C THR A 27 -31.99 51.65 -0.21
N PRO A 28 -32.62 51.51 0.97
CA PRO A 28 -31.92 51.77 2.24
C PRO A 28 -32.43 51.00 3.48
N GLY A 29 -31.61 50.98 4.54
CA GLY A 29 -32.09 51.03 5.93
C GLY A 29 -32.18 49.70 6.71
N ARG A 30 -31.24 49.51 7.63
CA ARG A 30 -31.41 48.66 8.84
C ARG A 30 -32.53 49.23 9.71
N PRO A 31 -33.23 48.37 10.45
CA PRO A 31 -33.25 48.53 11.89
C PRO A 31 -32.77 47.25 12.60
N ALA A 32 -32.14 47.47 13.74
CA ALA A 32 -31.74 46.44 14.69
C ALA A 32 -32.97 45.74 15.25
N HIS A 33 -32.90 44.42 15.36
CA HIS A 33 -33.71 43.66 16.31
C HIS A 33 -32.84 42.57 16.91
N ASP A 34 -32.65 42.69 18.22
CA ASP A 34 -32.12 41.67 19.10
C ASP A 34 -33.03 40.44 19.03
N GLY A 35 -32.43 39.30 18.72
CA GLY A 35 -33.06 37.99 18.65
C GLY A 35 -32.01 36.96 18.98
N HIS A 36 -31.92 36.63 20.27
CA HIS A 36 -31.08 35.59 20.81
C HIS A 36 -31.68 34.24 20.45
N ASP A 37 -31.28 33.67 19.31
CA ASP A 37 -31.54 32.27 18.97
C ASP A 37 -30.20 31.53 18.91
N ASP A 38 -29.95 30.84 20.02
CA ASP A 38 -28.86 29.90 20.26
C ASP A 38 -29.07 28.66 19.38
N HIS A 39 -28.72 28.76 18.11
CA HIS A 39 -28.53 27.61 17.24
C HIS A 39 -27.10 27.12 17.41
N GLY A 40 -26.95 26.05 18.20
CA GLY A 40 -25.69 25.38 18.45
C GLY A 40 -24.89 25.15 17.18
N ASP A 41 -23.71 25.78 17.14
CA ASP A 41 -22.62 25.45 16.25
C ASP A 41 -22.23 23.98 16.47
N HIS A 42 -22.79 23.07 15.68
CA HIS A 42 -22.10 21.83 15.39
C HIS A 42 -20.83 22.21 14.65
N HIS A 43 -19.72 22.24 15.38
CA HIS A 43 -18.37 22.39 14.83
C HIS A 43 -18.12 21.37 13.72
N GLY A 44 -18.47 21.74 12.49
CA GLY A 44 -17.97 21.10 11.30
C GLY A 44 -16.46 21.23 11.35
N ARG A 45 -15.77 20.09 11.53
CA ARG A 45 -14.32 20.02 11.36
C ARG A 45 -14.02 20.72 10.04
N GLY A 46 -13.11 21.68 10.03
CA GLY A 46 -12.66 22.33 8.80
C GLY A 46 -12.02 21.27 7.90
N ALA A 47 -12.85 20.58 7.11
CA ALA A 47 -12.44 19.47 6.29
C ALA A 47 -11.53 20.04 5.21
N ALA A 48 -10.29 19.55 5.16
CA ALA A 48 -9.39 19.91 4.09
C ALA A 48 -10.08 19.61 2.74
N PRO A 49 -10.04 20.54 1.78
CA PRO A 49 -10.78 20.38 0.52
C PRO A 49 -10.39 19.08 -0.17
N HIS A 50 -11.40 18.36 -0.66
CA HIS A 50 -11.21 17.16 -1.44
C HIS A 50 -10.50 17.46 -2.77
N ASP A 51 -9.59 16.58 -3.15
CA ASP A 51 -9.23 16.43 -4.56
C ASP A 51 -10.20 15.45 -5.24
N ALA A 52 -10.14 15.35 -6.57
CA ALA A 52 -11.08 14.50 -7.33
C ALA A 52 -11.07 13.02 -6.90
N ASP A 53 -9.91 12.46 -6.51
CA ASP A 53 -9.83 11.04 -6.14
C ASP A 53 -10.40 10.80 -4.73
N THR A 54 -10.16 11.71 -3.80
CA THR A 54 -10.70 11.64 -2.43
C THR A 54 -12.19 11.98 -2.40
N ALA A 55 -12.66 12.88 -3.27
CA ALA A 55 -14.09 13.13 -3.48
C ALA A 55 -14.81 11.88 -4.01
N GLU A 56 -14.18 11.15 -4.95
CA GLU A 56 -14.77 9.91 -5.48
C GLU A 56 -14.82 8.80 -4.41
N VAL A 57 -13.78 8.67 -3.58
CA VAL A 57 -13.83 7.76 -2.42
C VAL A 57 -14.96 8.15 -1.46
N ALA A 58 -15.11 9.45 -1.14
CA ALA A 58 -16.18 9.93 -0.28
C ALA A 58 -17.57 9.59 -0.85
N ARG A 59 -17.80 9.85 -2.14
CA ARG A 59 -19.06 9.51 -2.84
C ARG A 59 -19.36 8.02 -2.77
N VAL A 60 -18.38 7.18 -3.11
CA VAL A 60 -18.52 5.72 -3.08
C VAL A 60 -18.82 5.23 -1.68
N LEU A 61 -18.09 5.72 -0.67
CA LEU A 61 -18.30 5.33 0.72
C LEU A 61 -19.65 5.81 1.26
N GLN A 62 -20.14 6.98 0.85
CA GLN A 62 -21.48 7.45 1.23
C GLN A 62 -22.56 6.49 0.75
N ILE A 63 -22.49 6.06 -0.51
CA ILE A 63 -23.40 5.07 -1.09
C ILE A 63 -23.26 3.72 -0.37
N CYS A 64 -22.02 3.27 -0.12
CA CYS A 64 -21.77 2.02 0.60
C CYS A 64 -22.29 2.06 2.03
N ASN A 65 -22.20 3.19 2.73
CA ASN A 65 -22.67 3.36 4.10
C ASN A 65 -24.19 3.37 4.21
N ALA A 66 -24.90 3.83 3.17
CA ALA A 66 -26.35 3.70 3.06
C ALA A 66 -26.78 2.26 2.74
N CYS A 67 -26.07 1.58 1.83
CA CYS A 67 -26.43 0.25 1.36
C CYS A 67 -26.06 -0.90 2.31
N ARG A 68 -24.87 -0.83 2.94
CA ARG A 68 -24.31 -1.79 3.91
C ARG A 68 -24.21 -3.27 3.51
N TYR A 69 -24.58 -3.65 2.28
CA TYR A 69 -24.55 -5.04 1.81
C TYR A 69 -23.20 -5.75 1.99
N CYS A 70 -22.09 -5.03 1.86
CA CYS A 70 -20.73 -5.59 1.92
C CYS A 70 -20.11 -5.57 3.34
N GLU A 71 -20.87 -5.27 4.40
CA GLU A 71 -20.30 -4.99 5.74
C GLU A 71 -19.45 -6.13 6.33
N GLY A 72 -19.73 -7.39 5.94
CA GLY A 72 -18.99 -8.57 6.39
C GLY A 72 -17.70 -8.88 5.61
N PHE A 73 -17.40 -8.18 4.50
CA PHE A 73 -16.35 -8.65 3.58
C PHE A 73 -14.92 -8.34 4.02
N CYS A 74 -14.67 -7.18 4.64
CA CYS A 74 -13.31 -6.83 5.08
C CYS A 74 -13.32 -5.68 6.10
N ALA A 75 -12.16 -5.37 6.68
CA ALA A 75 -12.00 -4.32 7.68
C ALA A 75 -12.47 -2.91 7.26
N VAL A 76 -12.53 -2.62 5.95
CA VAL A 76 -12.92 -1.29 5.45
C VAL A 76 -14.36 -0.96 5.84
N PHE A 77 -15.29 -1.89 5.71
CA PHE A 77 -16.71 -1.58 5.93
C PHE A 77 -17.05 -1.36 7.41
N PRO A 78 -16.60 -2.19 8.37
CA PRO A 78 -16.78 -1.90 9.79
C PRO A 78 -16.06 -0.61 10.23
N ALA A 79 -14.95 -0.22 9.58
CA ALA A 79 -14.32 1.07 9.83
C ALA A 79 -15.16 2.23 9.27
N MET A 80 -15.70 2.06 8.06
CA MET A 80 -16.53 3.04 7.37
C MET A 80 -17.83 3.32 8.13
N THR A 81 -18.52 2.29 8.66
CA THR A 81 -19.80 2.45 9.37
C THR A 81 -19.71 3.21 10.70
N ARG A 82 -18.51 3.55 11.15
CA ARG A 82 -18.28 4.41 12.33
C ARG A 82 -18.30 5.91 11.99
N ARG A 83 -18.62 6.26 10.74
CA ARG A 83 -18.55 7.61 10.19
C ARG A 83 -19.83 7.92 9.42
N LEU A 84 -20.23 9.18 9.36
CA LEU A 84 -21.33 9.67 8.50
C LEU A 84 -20.83 10.46 7.30
N GLU A 85 -19.66 11.09 7.45
CA GLU A 85 -18.96 11.86 6.44
C GLU A 85 -17.56 11.28 6.26
N PHE A 86 -16.99 11.47 5.08
CA PHE A 86 -15.69 10.90 4.71
C PHE A 86 -14.81 12.03 4.19
N ASP A 87 -13.98 12.60 5.06
CA ASP A 87 -13.07 13.65 4.66
C ASP A 87 -11.82 13.10 3.92
N ARG A 88 -10.90 14.00 3.57
CA ARG A 88 -9.63 13.62 2.91
C ARG A 88 -8.81 12.62 3.74
N ALA A 89 -8.75 12.77 5.06
CA ALA A 89 -7.99 11.90 5.93
C ALA A 89 -8.64 10.50 6.00
N ASP A 90 -9.96 10.44 6.09
CA ASP A 90 -10.73 9.19 6.05
C ASP A 90 -10.48 8.43 4.74
N ALA A 91 -10.50 9.13 3.61
CA ALA A 91 -10.22 8.54 2.31
C ALA A 91 -8.83 7.87 2.26
N HIS A 92 -7.78 8.55 2.72
CA HIS A 92 -6.42 7.97 2.75
C HIS A 92 -6.30 6.81 3.75
N TYR A 93 -6.92 6.90 4.92
CA TYR A 93 -6.95 5.84 5.92
C TYR A 93 -7.63 4.58 5.37
N LEU A 94 -8.87 4.70 4.90
CA LEU A 94 -9.67 3.59 4.40
C LEU A 94 -9.08 2.98 3.12
N ALA A 95 -8.46 3.79 2.25
CA ALA A 95 -7.75 3.30 1.08
C ALA A 95 -6.54 2.40 1.41
N ASN A 96 -5.86 2.65 2.53
CA ASN A 96 -4.73 1.84 3.00
C ASN A 96 -5.17 0.68 3.91
N LEU A 97 -6.33 0.76 4.55
CA LEU A 97 -7.02 -0.37 5.16
C LEU A 97 -7.53 -1.36 4.11
N CYS A 98 -7.88 -0.88 2.92
CA CYS A 98 -8.31 -1.70 1.79
C CYS A 98 -7.19 -2.64 1.30
N HIS A 99 -7.49 -3.94 1.26
CA HIS A 99 -6.57 -4.98 0.77
C HIS A 99 -6.68 -5.21 -0.74
N ASN A 100 -7.53 -4.43 -1.42
CA ASN A 100 -7.83 -4.55 -2.84
C ASN A 100 -8.26 -6.00 -3.16
N CYS A 101 -9.26 -6.54 -2.44
CA CYS A 101 -9.70 -7.92 -2.58
C CYS A 101 -10.69 -8.12 -3.74
N GLY A 102 -11.43 -7.08 -4.14
CA GLY A 102 -12.36 -7.17 -5.27
C GLY A 102 -13.74 -7.72 -4.92
N ALA A 103 -13.91 -8.48 -3.82
CA ALA A 103 -15.20 -9.06 -3.43
C ALA A 103 -16.35 -8.04 -3.41
N CYS A 104 -16.12 -6.84 -2.89
CA CYS A 104 -17.13 -5.78 -2.89
C CYS A 104 -17.53 -5.28 -4.27
N LEU A 105 -16.66 -5.37 -5.29
CA LEU A 105 -17.02 -5.02 -6.67
C LEU A 105 -17.93 -6.09 -7.28
N HIS A 106 -17.57 -7.36 -7.13
CA HIS A 106 -18.32 -8.47 -7.72
C HIS A 106 -19.71 -8.64 -7.11
N ALA A 107 -19.89 -8.27 -5.84
CA ALA A 107 -21.17 -8.34 -5.17
C ALA A 107 -22.02 -7.05 -5.27
N CYS A 108 -21.47 -5.96 -5.83
CA CYS A 108 -22.14 -4.66 -5.79
C CYS A 108 -23.26 -4.56 -6.84
N GLN A 109 -24.49 -4.33 -6.37
CA GLN A 109 -25.66 -4.05 -7.22
C GLN A 109 -25.53 -2.73 -8.00
N TYR A 110 -24.67 -1.83 -7.54
CA TYR A 110 -24.42 -0.52 -8.12
C TYR A 110 -23.08 -0.44 -8.89
N ALA A 111 -22.41 -1.58 -9.11
CA ALA A 111 -21.23 -1.62 -9.97
C ALA A 111 -21.61 -1.24 -11.42
N PRO A 112 -20.65 -0.74 -12.22
CA PRO A 112 -20.89 -0.53 -13.65
C PRO A 112 -21.47 -1.80 -14.31
N PRO A 113 -22.47 -1.65 -15.21
CA PRO A 113 -22.91 -0.42 -15.88
C PRO A 113 -24.01 0.37 -15.16
N HIS A 114 -24.33 0.09 -13.89
CA HIS A 114 -25.31 0.88 -13.14
C HIS A 114 -24.95 2.38 -13.12
N GLU A 115 -25.93 3.28 -13.10
CA GLU A 115 -25.74 4.74 -13.21
C GLU A 115 -24.83 5.33 -12.11
N PHE A 116 -24.87 4.77 -10.90
CA PHE A 116 -23.98 5.15 -9.80
C PHE A 116 -22.52 4.73 -10.01
N ALA A 117 -22.25 3.77 -10.90
CA ALA A 117 -20.94 3.31 -11.33
C ALA A 117 -19.95 3.06 -10.15
N VAL A 118 -20.41 2.38 -9.11
CA VAL A 118 -19.64 2.20 -7.87
C VAL A 118 -18.51 1.20 -8.07
N SER A 119 -17.25 1.65 -7.90
CA SER A 119 -16.10 0.76 -7.80
C SER A 119 -15.21 1.14 -6.61
N VAL A 120 -15.49 0.50 -5.47
CA VAL A 120 -14.66 0.60 -4.25
C VAL A 120 -13.19 0.28 -4.52
N PRO A 121 -12.79 -0.85 -5.16
CA PRO A 121 -11.37 -1.15 -5.33
C PRO A 121 -10.66 -0.15 -6.23
N GLN A 122 -11.31 0.38 -7.28
CA GLN A 122 -10.69 1.36 -8.16
C GLN A 122 -10.51 2.72 -7.47
N ALA A 123 -11.55 3.25 -6.82
CA ALA A 123 -11.48 4.51 -6.09
C ALA A 123 -10.39 4.46 -5.00
N MET A 124 -10.40 3.38 -4.20
CA MET A 124 -9.39 3.15 -3.17
C MET A 124 -7.98 2.96 -3.75
N ALA A 125 -7.85 2.35 -4.93
CA ALA A 125 -6.56 2.23 -5.60
C ALA A 125 -5.99 3.61 -5.89
N ARG A 126 -6.72 4.50 -6.57
CA ARG A 126 -6.22 5.85 -6.93
C ARG A 126 -5.69 6.63 -5.72
N VAL A 127 -6.50 6.73 -4.66
CA VAL A 127 -6.09 7.42 -3.41
C VAL A 127 -4.87 6.78 -2.77
N ARG A 128 -4.79 5.44 -2.73
CA ARG A 128 -3.65 4.73 -2.16
C ARG A 128 -2.34 4.99 -2.91
N GLY A 129 -2.40 5.10 -4.24
CA GLY A 129 -1.23 5.47 -5.05
C GLY A 129 -0.73 6.88 -4.75
N ARG A 130 -1.65 7.81 -4.48
CA ARG A 130 -1.30 9.16 -3.99
C ARG A 130 -0.70 9.09 -2.59
N THR A 131 -1.27 8.33 -1.67
CA THR A 131 -0.73 8.16 -0.31
C THR A 131 0.75 7.82 -0.34
N TYR A 132 1.17 6.87 -1.19
CA TYR A 132 2.58 6.45 -1.26
C TYR A 132 3.51 7.58 -1.67
N ALA A 133 3.10 8.37 -2.66
CA ALA A 133 3.92 9.49 -3.13
C ALA A 133 3.90 10.69 -2.19
N ASP A 134 2.76 10.99 -1.56
CA ASP A 134 2.59 12.14 -0.68
C ASP A 134 3.35 11.97 0.65
N HIS A 135 3.48 10.72 1.11
CA HIS A 135 4.21 10.37 2.33
C HIS A 135 5.65 9.92 2.06
N ALA A 136 6.06 9.81 0.80
CA ALA A 136 7.44 9.51 0.45
C ALA A 136 8.38 10.64 0.88
N TRP A 137 9.54 10.25 1.42
CA TRP A 137 10.62 11.17 1.74
C TRP A 137 11.95 10.69 1.16
N PRO A 138 12.71 11.55 0.45
CA PRO A 138 12.32 12.86 -0.07
C PRO A 138 11.18 12.79 -1.11
N SER A 139 10.35 13.82 -1.19
CA SER A 139 9.14 13.84 -2.04
C SER A 139 9.45 13.75 -3.53
N ALA A 140 10.58 14.31 -3.97
CA ALA A 140 11.03 14.26 -5.37
C ALA A 140 11.18 12.81 -5.86
N PHE A 141 11.70 11.92 -5.02
CA PHE A 141 11.92 10.52 -5.36
C PHE A 141 10.59 9.75 -5.45
N GLY A 142 9.65 10.03 -4.54
CA GLY A 142 8.28 9.52 -4.63
C GLY A 142 7.58 9.91 -5.93
N GLY A 143 7.72 11.18 -6.35
CA GLY A 143 7.18 11.68 -7.61
C GLY A 143 7.78 11.01 -8.85
N LEU A 144 9.10 10.78 -8.85
CA LEU A 144 9.81 10.09 -9.93
C LEU A 144 9.39 8.62 -10.03
N TYR A 145 9.38 7.90 -8.90
CA TYR A 145 9.03 6.48 -8.87
C TYR A 145 7.56 6.24 -9.23
N ARG A 146 6.65 7.11 -8.80
CA ARG A 146 5.23 7.05 -9.20
C ARG A 146 5.05 7.09 -10.72
N ARG A 147 5.83 7.92 -11.43
CA ARG A 147 5.72 8.08 -12.89
C ARG A 147 6.45 6.99 -13.67
N ASN A 148 7.63 6.58 -13.20
CA ASN A 148 8.56 5.75 -13.97
C ASN A 148 9.08 4.51 -13.21
N GLY A 149 8.31 3.99 -12.24
CA GLY A 149 8.80 2.99 -11.27
C GLY A 149 9.53 1.79 -11.87
N LEU A 150 9.00 1.18 -12.94
CA LEU A 150 9.66 0.06 -13.61
C LEU A 150 10.99 0.46 -14.26
N THR A 151 10.99 1.56 -15.02
CA THR A 151 12.19 2.07 -15.69
C THR A 151 13.27 2.45 -14.68
N VAL A 152 12.90 3.17 -13.62
CA VAL A 152 13.81 3.57 -12.53
C VAL A 152 14.40 2.33 -11.85
N ALA A 153 13.56 1.36 -11.51
CA ALA A 153 13.98 0.11 -10.89
C ALA A 153 15.01 -0.65 -11.73
N LEU A 154 14.70 -0.91 -13.01
CA LEU A 154 15.58 -1.69 -13.90
C LEU A 154 16.83 -0.92 -14.29
N ALA A 155 16.74 0.39 -14.56
CA ALA A 155 17.90 1.21 -14.89
C ALA A 155 18.86 1.31 -13.69
N LEU A 156 18.34 1.46 -12.47
CA LEU A 156 19.18 1.49 -11.26
C LEU A 156 19.84 0.14 -11.02
N ALA A 157 19.11 -0.97 -11.16
CA ALA A 157 19.67 -2.32 -11.01
C ALA A 157 20.77 -2.60 -12.05
N ALA A 158 20.51 -2.31 -13.33
CA ALA A 158 21.47 -2.50 -14.40
C ALA A 158 22.68 -1.57 -14.26
N GLY A 159 22.47 -0.30 -13.91
CA GLY A 159 23.53 0.69 -13.71
C GLY A 159 24.45 0.34 -12.53
N LEU A 160 23.88 -0.05 -11.39
CA LEU A 160 24.67 -0.47 -10.22
C LEU A 160 25.40 -1.79 -10.47
N ALA A 161 24.74 -2.77 -11.13
CA ALA A 161 25.40 -4.01 -11.51
C ALA A 161 26.57 -3.74 -12.47
N LEU A 162 26.35 -2.93 -13.51
CA LEU A 162 27.40 -2.54 -14.46
C LEU A 162 28.54 -1.81 -13.76
N PHE A 163 28.24 -0.86 -12.87
CA PHE A 163 29.24 -0.15 -12.10
C PHE A 163 30.12 -1.11 -11.28
N LEU A 164 29.51 -2.06 -10.56
CA LEU A 164 30.25 -3.05 -9.77
C LEU A 164 31.06 -4.01 -10.65
N ILE A 165 30.52 -4.42 -11.81
CA ILE A 165 31.25 -5.22 -12.80
C ILE A 165 32.49 -4.47 -13.29
N LEU A 166 32.34 -3.20 -13.69
CA LEU A 166 33.46 -2.38 -14.15
C LEU A 166 34.48 -2.14 -13.03
N ALA A 167 34.04 -1.96 -11.79
CA ALA A 167 34.93 -1.84 -10.63
C ALA A 167 35.79 -3.11 -10.45
N VAL A 168 35.18 -4.30 -10.49
CA VAL A 168 35.92 -5.57 -10.42
C VAL A 168 36.86 -5.75 -11.62
N ALA A 169 36.42 -5.42 -12.83
CA ALA A 169 37.25 -5.50 -14.03
C ALA A 169 38.43 -4.52 -14.03
N SER A 170 38.32 -3.40 -13.29
CA SER A 170 39.41 -2.42 -13.17
C SER A 170 40.51 -2.84 -12.19
N THR A 171 40.18 -3.69 -11.21
CA THR A 171 41.12 -4.16 -10.18
C THR A 171 41.60 -5.60 -10.41
N GLY A 172 40.99 -6.34 -11.32
CA GLY A 172 41.33 -7.72 -11.62
C GLY A 172 40.49 -8.30 -12.76
N SER A 173 40.30 -9.62 -12.75
CA SER A 173 39.51 -10.33 -13.76
C SER A 173 38.09 -10.63 -13.24
N LEU A 174 37.10 -10.50 -14.14
CA LEU A 174 35.73 -10.96 -13.88
C LEU A 174 35.62 -12.49 -13.76
N TRP A 175 36.57 -13.19 -14.37
CA TRP A 175 36.70 -14.64 -14.34
C TRP A 175 37.99 -15.00 -13.60
N HIS A 176 37.85 -15.63 -12.45
CA HIS A 176 38.97 -15.94 -11.55
C HIS A 176 39.10 -17.45 -11.33
N ALA A 177 40.24 -17.89 -10.80
CA ALA A 177 40.33 -19.24 -10.25
C ALA A 177 39.32 -19.41 -9.09
N PRO A 178 38.69 -20.58 -8.91
CA PRO A 178 37.72 -20.81 -7.83
C PRO A 178 38.23 -20.35 -6.46
N MET A 179 37.42 -19.56 -5.75
CA MET A 179 37.80 -18.94 -4.47
C MET A 179 37.15 -19.62 -3.25
N ALA A 180 36.65 -20.84 -3.42
CA ALA A 180 35.91 -21.59 -2.39
C ALA A 180 34.76 -20.78 -1.75
N GLY A 181 34.06 -19.98 -2.55
CA GLY A 181 32.95 -19.15 -2.09
C GLY A 181 33.35 -17.92 -1.27
N ASN A 182 34.65 -17.58 -1.18
CA ASN A 182 35.12 -16.41 -0.42
C ASN A 182 34.84 -15.10 -1.17
N PHE A 183 33.62 -14.58 -1.02
CA PHE A 183 33.20 -13.31 -1.62
C PHE A 183 33.93 -12.07 -1.05
N TYR A 184 34.52 -12.15 0.15
CA TYR A 184 35.28 -11.03 0.72
C TYR A 184 36.60 -10.76 -0.01
N ALA A 185 37.08 -11.72 -0.81
CA ALA A 185 38.22 -11.52 -1.67
C ALA A 185 37.90 -10.69 -2.93
N VAL A 186 36.61 -10.52 -3.26
CA VAL A 186 36.15 -9.64 -4.35
C VAL A 186 35.76 -8.27 -3.78
N PHE A 187 34.91 -8.25 -2.75
CA PHE A 187 34.49 -7.03 -2.06
C PHE A 187 34.77 -7.16 -0.56
N PRO A 188 35.70 -6.36 0.00
CA PRO A 188 36.01 -6.41 1.43
C PRO A 188 34.76 -6.21 2.29
N HIS A 189 34.71 -6.89 3.45
CA HIS A 189 33.57 -6.86 4.35
C HIS A 189 33.14 -5.43 4.72
N ASP A 190 34.08 -4.57 5.12
CA ASP A 190 33.79 -3.20 5.53
C ASP A 190 33.19 -2.36 4.40
N THR A 191 33.58 -2.62 3.14
CA THR A 191 32.97 -1.98 1.97
C THR A 191 31.52 -2.39 1.80
N LEU A 192 31.20 -3.69 1.97
CA LEU A 192 29.83 -4.18 1.92
C LEU A 192 28.98 -3.58 3.05
N VAL A 193 29.52 -3.52 4.27
CA VAL A 193 28.84 -2.92 5.43
C VAL A 193 28.55 -1.43 5.18
N ALA A 194 29.53 -0.67 4.70
CA ALA A 194 29.34 0.75 4.41
C ALA A 194 28.30 1.00 3.32
N LEU A 195 28.38 0.29 2.20
CA LEU A 195 27.47 0.47 1.06
C LEU A 195 26.04 0.02 1.40
N PHE A 196 25.85 -1.19 1.91
CA PHE A 196 24.51 -1.70 2.20
C PHE A 196 23.93 -1.12 3.48
N GLY A 197 24.75 -0.87 4.50
CA GLY A 197 24.33 -0.22 5.74
C GLY A 197 23.83 1.21 5.50
N SER A 198 24.49 1.99 4.63
CA SER A 198 24.04 3.34 4.28
C SER A 198 22.71 3.34 3.52
N VAL A 199 22.57 2.50 2.49
CA VAL A 199 21.32 2.39 1.72
C VAL A 199 20.17 1.85 2.58
N PHE A 200 20.43 0.84 3.42
CA PHE A 200 19.45 0.31 4.37
C PHE A 200 19.02 1.37 5.40
N GLY A 201 19.98 2.08 5.99
CA GLY A 201 19.72 3.15 6.96
C GLY A 201 18.89 4.28 6.35
N PHE A 202 19.21 4.69 5.12
CA PHE A 202 18.41 5.66 4.37
C PHE A 202 16.99 5.16 4.12
N ALA A 203 16.83 3.92 3.66
CA ALA A 203 15.51 3.33 3.40
C ALA A 203 14.66 3.23 4.67
N ALA A 204 15.25 2.81 5.79
CA ALA A 204 14.61 2.75 7.09
C ALA A 204 14.17 4.13 7.58
N LEU A 205 15.04 5.16 7.45
CA LEU A 205 14.72 6.54 7.78
C LEU A 205 13.57 7.07 6.93
N ALA A 206 13.64 6.90 5.61
CA ALA A 206 12.61 7.35 4.67
C ALA A 206 11.24 6.72 4.98
N LEU A 207 11.19 5.41 5.22
CA LEU A 207 9.97 4.71 5.62
C LEU A 207 9.45 5.18 6.97
N SER A 208 10.33 5.41 7.94
CA SER A 208 9.95 5.87 9.29
C SER A 208 9.34 7.27 9.26
N ILE A 209 9.95 8.19 8.50
CA ILE A 209 9.40 9.54 8.28
C ILE A 209 8.04 9.44 7.58
N GLY A 210 7.93 8.64 6.52
CA GLY A 210 6.68 8.46 5.79
C GLY A 210 5.57 7.87 6.66
N LEU A 211 5.89 6.86 7.48
CA LEU A 211 4.98 6.27 8.46
C LEU A 211 4.53 7.29 9.50
N ALA A 212 5.45 8.07 10.07
CA ALA A 212 5.11 9.09 11.05
C ALA A 212 4.20 10.18 10.45
N ARG A 213 4.44 10.59 9.20
CA ARG A 213 3.57 11.53 8.48
C ARG A 213 2.18 10.92 8.23
N PHE A 214 2.12 9.66 7.79
CA PHE A 214 0.87 8.97 7.53
C PHE A 214 0.05 8.81 8.81
N TRP A 215 0.70 8.40 9.91
CA TRP A 215 0.06 8.24 11.21
C TRP A 215 -0.55 9.54 11.73
N ARG A 216 0.20 10.65 11.64
CA ARG A 216 -0.30 11.98 12.03
C ARG A 216 -1.42 12.49 11.14
N GLY A 217 -1.44 12.07 9.87
CA GLY A 217 -2.47 12.45 8.89
C GLY A 217 -3.73 11.58 8.92
N MET A 218 -3.75 10.48 9.69
CA MET A 218 -4.96 9.67 9.85
C MET A 218 -6.00 10.40 10.71
N PRO A 219 -7.31 10.12 10.52
CA PRO A 219 -8.36 10.70 11.33
C PRO A 219 -8.11 10.45 12.81
N ASN A 220 -7.96 11.51 13.59
CA ASN A 220 -7.88 11.43 15.04
C ASN A 220 -9.02 12.25 15.65
N ASP A 221 -9.56 11.76 16.75
CA ASP A 221 -10.60 12.44 17.49
C ASP A 221 -10.02 12.91 18.82
N PRO A 222 -9.79 14.22 19.00
CA PRO A 222 -9.24 14.73 20.26
C PRO A 222 -10.20 14.55 21.44
N ASP A 223 -11.50 14.38 21.17
CA ASP A 223 -12.53 14.25 22.20
C ASP A 223 -12.67 12.80 22.73
N LEU A 224 -12.07 11.83 22.04
CA LEU A 224 -12.05 10.45 22.52
C LEU A 224 -10.97 10.28 23.59
N PRO A 225 -11.28 9.60 24.71
CA PRO A 225 -10.29 9.34 25.75
C PRO A 225 -9.09 8.59 25.19
N GLU A 226 -7.92 8.90 25.73
CA GLU A 226 -6.71 8.15 25.41
C GLU A 226 -6.95 6.66 25.68
N THR A 227 -6.44 5.84 24.76
CA THR A 227 -6.56 4.39 24.88
C THR A 227 -5.68 3.92 26.02
N ASP A 228 -6.25 3.24 27.02
CA ASP A 228 -5.47 2.69 28.12
C ASP A 228 -4.46 1.64 27.61
N ALA A 229 -3.40 1.40 28.41
CA ALA A 229 -2.31 0.52 28.02
C ALA A 229 -2.75 -0.93 27.74
N GLY A 230 -3.79 -1.42 28.42
CA GLY A 230 -4.34 -2.77 28.21
C GLY A 230 -4.99 -2.87 26.83
N THR A 231 -5.91 -1.96 26.55
CA THR A 231 -6.61 -1.84 25.25
C THR A 231 -5.63 -1.62 24.10
N GLN A 232 -4.58 -0.81 24.31
CA GLN A 232 -3.55 -0.56 23.31
C GLN A 232 -2.76 -1.85 22.99
N ARG A 233 -2.38 -2.63 24.01
CA ARG A 233 -1.69 -3.92 23.81
C ARG A 233 -2.54 -4.89 23.00
N GLU A 234 -3.82 -5.00 23.30
CA GLU A 234 -4.74 -5.87 22.54
C GLU A 234 -4.89 -5.42 21.08
N ALA A 235 -4.98 -4.11 20.83
CA ALA A 235 -5.05 -3.57 19.48
C ALA A 235 -3.78 -3.91 18.68
N ILE A 236 -2.61 -3.79 19.29
CA ILE A 236 -1.32 -4.18 18.68
C ILE A 236 -1.31 -5.68 18.35
N LEU A 237 -1.77 -6.54 19.26
CA LEU A 237 -1.83 -7.98 19.04
C LEU A 237 -2.78 -8.35 17.90
N GLU A 238 -3.98 -7.77 17.86
CA GLU A 238 -4.96 -8.00 16.79
C GLU A 238 -4.43 -7.53 15.43
N ALA A 239 -3.83 -6.33 15.37
CA ALA A 239 -3.28 -5.77 14.14
C ALA A 239 -2.09 -6.60 13.64
N THR A 240 -1.18 -7.01 14.54
CA THR A 240 -0.04 -7.85 14.22
C THR A 240 -0.48 -9.21 13.70
N SER A 241 -1.41 -9.87 14.40
CA SER A 241 -1.98 -11.16 13.97
C SER A 241 -2.67 -11.04 12.60
N SER A 242 -3.44 -9.98 12.39
CA SER A 242 -4.14 -9.73 11.13
C SER A 242 -3.16 -9.49 9.97
N ALA A 243 -2.07 -8.76 10.21
CA ALA A 243 -1.02 -8.49 9.23
C ALA A 243 -0.25 -9.78 8.88
N LEU A 244 0.23 -10.53 9.89
CA LEU A 244 1.00 -11.76 9.69
C LEU A 244 0.19 -12.86 9.03
N ARG A 245 -1.11 -13.00 9.36
CA ARG A 245 -1.99 -14.00 8.73
C ARG A 245 -2.56 -13.54 7.39
N LEU A 246 -2.38 -12.26 7.04
CA LEU A 246 -3.07 -11.59 5.94
C LEU A 246 -4.59 -11.84 6.01
N LYS A 247 -5.16 -11.65 7.21
CA LYS A 247 -6.56 -12.00 7.53
C LYS A 247 -7.50 -11.46 6.46
N TYR A 248 -7.42 -10.18 6.11
CA TYR A 248 -8.34 -9.53 5.17
C TYR A 248 -8.01 -9.78 3.68
N LEU A 249 -7.25 -10.83 3.35
CA LEU A 249 -7.10 -11.38 1.99
C LEU A 249 -7.91 -12.67 1.78
N ASP A 250 -8.95 -12.88 2.58
CA ASP A 250 -9.81 -14.06 2.54
C ASP A 250 -11.27 -13.76 2.15
N GLY A 251 -11.56 -12.51 1.77
CA GLY A 251 -12.90 -12.06 1.38
C GLY A 251 -13.88 -11.88 2.55
N GLY A 252 -13.44 -12.08 3.79
CA GLY A 252 -14.27 -12.01 5.00
C GLY A 252 -14.99 -13.33 5.33
N HIS A 253 -15.30 -14.13 4.31
CA HIS A 253 -15.91 -15.46 4.44
C HIS A 253 -14.88 -16.60 4.49
N GLY A 254 -13.63 -16.37 4.10
CA GLY A 254 -12.54 -17.34 4.24
C GLY A 254 -12.07 -17.99 2.93
N ASP A 255 -12.86 -17.91 1.86
CA ASP A 255 -12.58 -18.61 0.59
C ASP A 255 -11.58 -17.88 -0.32
N GLY A 256 -11.22 -16.64 0.01
CA GLY A 256 -10.24 -15.86 -0.74
C GLY A 256 -10.81 -14.62 -1.41
N CYS A 257 -10.09 -14.13 -2.41
CA CYS A 257 -10.44 -12.91 -3.13
C CYS A 257 -10.75 -13.22 -4.59
N ASN A 258 -11.63 -12.43 -5.20
CA ASN A 258 -11.82 -12.39 -6.64
C ASN A 258 -10.59 -11.78 -7.32
N ASP A 259 -10.27 -12.25 -8.53
CA ASP A 259 -9.17 -11.68 -9.32
C ASP A 259 -9.61 -11.33 -10.75
N ALA A 260 -9.74 -12.32 -11.63
CA ALA A 260 -10.14 -12.12 -13.02
C ALA A 260 -11.66 -12.18 -13.22
N ASP A 261 -12.35 -13.00 -12.42
CA ASP A 261 -13.76 -13.35 -12.53
C ASP A 261 -14.45 -13.38 -11.15
N ASP A 262 -15.72 -13.80 -11.13
CA ASP A 262 -16.56 -13.87 -9.94
C ASP A 262 -16.18 -15.02 -8.99
N ALA A 263 -15.23 -15.89 -9.36
CA ALA A 263 -14.82 -16.99 -8.51
C ALA A 263 -13.89 -16.53 -7.38
N PHE A 264 -14.12 -17.05 -6.17
CA PHE A 264 -13.22 -16.83 -5.05
C PHE A 264 -11.94 -17.66 -5.20
N SER A 265 -10.80 -17.04 -4.87
CA SER A 265 -9.49 -17.70 -4.97
C SER A 265 -8.58 -17.37 -3.80
N PRO A 266 -7.95 -18.39 -3.16
CA PRO A 266 -6.98 -18.18 -2.09
C PRO A 266 -5.57 -17.82 -2.62
N TRP A 267 -5.36 -17.88 -3.94
CA TRP A 267 -4.01 -17.78 -4.53
C TRP A 267 -3.34 -16.45 -4.27
N ARG A 268 -4.09 -15.35 -4.25
CA ARG A 268 -3.52 -14.04 -3.91
C ARG A 268 -2.92 -14.01 -2.50
N ARG A 269 -3.62 -14.58 -1.52
CA ARG A 269 -3.12 -14.71 -0.13
C ARG A 269 -1.89 -15.61 -0.07
N ARG A 270 -1.92 -16.76 -0.75
CA ARG A 270 -0.79 -17.71 -0.78
C ARG A 270 0.47 -17.10 -1.40
N PHE A 271 0.35 -16.45 -2.55
CA PHE A 271 1.49 -15.80 -3.20
C PHE A 271 2.01 -14.59 -2.42
N HIS A 272 1.14 -13.83 -1.74
CA HIS A 272 1.59 -12.82 -0.80
C HIS A 272 2.34 -13.42 0.38
N HIS A 273 1.88 -14.54 0.98
CA HIS A 273 2.61 -15.21 2.06
C HIS A 273 3.99 -15.69 1.62
N LEU A 274 4.10 -16.32 0.45
CA LEU A 274 5.40 -16.70 -0.12
C LEU A 274 6.32 -15.49 -0.32
N THR A 275 5.76 -14.35 -0.75
CA THR A 275 6.53 -13.11 -0.92
C THR A 275 6.96 -12.52 0.44
N PHE A 276 6.03 -12.40 1.38
CA PHE A 276 6.23 -11.77 2.69
C PHE A 276 7.20 -12.58 3.54
N TYR A 277 6.94 -13.87 3.71
CA TYR A 277 7.83 -14.76 4.45
C TYR A 277 9.11 -15.05 3.68
N GLY A 278 9.07 -15.08 2.34
CA GLY A 278 10.28 -15.19 1.53
C GLY A 278 11.26 -14.04 1.79
N PHE A 279 10.77 -12.80 1.73
CA PHE A 279 11.54 -11.61 2.09
C PHE A 279 12.02 -11.64 3.54
N GLY A 280 11.14 -12.00 4.47
CA GLY A 280 11.46 -12.11 5.90
C GLY A 280 12.57 -13.13 6.18
N LEU A 281 12.56 -14.28 5.50
CA LEU A 281 13.59 -15.31 5.62
C LEU A 281 14.92 -14.86 5.01
N CYS A 282 14.92 -14.17 3.87
CA CYS A 282 16.14 -13.56 3.32
C CYS A 282 16.73 -12.51 4.28
N PHE A 283 15.89 -11.66 4.87
CA PHE A 283 16.34 -10.69 5.87
C PHE A 283 16.89 -11.37 7.14
N ALA A 284 16.22 -12.44 7.60
CA ALA A 284 16.68 -13.25 8.72
C ALA A 284 18.03 -13.93 8.42
N ALA A 285 18.24 -14.41 7.19
CA ALA A 285 19.51 -14.97 6.76
C ALA A 285 20.66 -13.97 6.93
N THR A 286 20.46 -12.72 6.47
CA THR A 286 21.45 -11.65 6.63
C THR A 286 21.66 -11.30 8.11
N SER A 287 20.59 -11.22 8.89
CA SER A 287 20.69 -10.91 10.33
C SER A 287 21.46 -12.00 11.10
N VAL A 288 21.19 -13.28 10.82
CA VAL A 288 21.92 -14.40 11.43
C VAL A 288 23.38 -14.40 10.98
N ALA A 289 23.68 -14.11 9.70
CA ALA A 289 25.05 -13.98 9.22
C ALA A 289 25.81 -12.84 9.92
N THR A 290 25.17 -11.69 10.15
CA THR A 290 25.74 -10.59 10.93
C THR A 290 26.06 -11.01 12.37
N LEU A 291 25.14 -11.73 13.03
CA LEU A 291 25.38 -12.26 14.38
C LEU A 291 26.53 -13.28 14.38
N TYR A 292 26.58 -14.17 13.40
CA TYR A 292 27.68 -15.13 13.25
C TYR A 292 29.02 -14.41 13.13
N HIS A 293 29.09 -13.38 12.29
CA HIS A 293 30.32 -12.63 12.08
C HIS A 293 30.77 -11.88 13.35
N TYR A 294 29.92 -11.03 13.92
CA TYR A 294 30.32 -10.11 14.99
C TYR A 294 30.20 -10.70 16.40
N ALA A 295 29.19 -11.53 16.67
CA ALA A 295 28.96 -12.07 18.01
C ALA A 295 29.67 -13.42 18.22
N LEU A 296 29.80 -14.24 17.18
CA LEU A 296 30.39 -15.58 17.27
C LEU A 296 31.78 -15.69 16.64
N GLY A 297 32.25 -14.65 15.94
CA GLY A 297 33.54 -14.69 15.23
C GLY A 297 33.59 -15.72 14.10
N LEU A 298 32.44 -16.04 13.50
CA LEU A 298 32.28 -16.99 12.41
C LEU A 298 32.08 -16.23 11.08
N PRO A 299 33.17 -15.82 10.39
CA PRO A 299 33.05 -15.17 9.09
C PRO A 299 32.63 -16.17 8.01
N ALA A 300 31.97 -15.64 6.98
CA ALA A 300 31.72 -16.39 5.75
C ALA A 300 33.05 -16.72 5.02
N PRO A 301 33.09 -17.75 4.15
CA PRO A 301 31.99 -18.48 3.53
C PRO A 301 31.30 -19.49 4.45
N TYR A 302 29.96 -19.59 4.36
CA TYR A 302 29.18 -20.54 5.16
C TYR A 302 28.86 -21.85 4.41
N PRO A 303 28.87 -23.01 5.09
CA PRO A 303 28.38 -24.28 4.52
C PRO A 303 26.92 -24.17 4.04
N VAL A 304 26.54 -24.98 3.05
CA VAL A 304 25.16 -24.98 2.50
C VAL A 304 24.09 -25.40 3.52
N THR A 305 24.50 -26.15 4.55
CA THR A 305 23.65 -26.58 5.67
C THR A 305 23.58 -25.57 6.82
N SER A 306 24.33 -24.47 6.74
CA SER A 306 24.29 -23.43 7.77
C SER A 306 22.96 -22.69 7.79
N LEU A 307 22.58 -22.19 8.96
CA LEU A 307 21.31 -21.49 9.14
C LEU A 307 21.15 -20.28 8.18
N PRO A 308 22.15 -19.39 7.98
CA PRO A 308 22.03 -18.30 7.01
C PRO A 308 21.73 -18.80 5.58
N VAL A 309 22.40 -19.85 5.12
CA VAL A 309 22.20 -20.35 3.75
C VAL A 309 20.85 -21.02 3.59
N LEU A 310 20.40 -21.80 4.58
CA LEU A 310 19.07 -22.45 4.55
C LEU A 310 17.94 -21.40 4.53
N LEU A 311 18.01 -20.41 5.43
CA LEU A 311 17.03 -19.31 5.47
C LEU A 311 17.03 -18.54 4.15
N GLY A 312 18.22 -18.21 3.62
CA GLY A 312 18.37 -17.50 2.36
C GLY A 312 17.83 -18.28 1.16
N THR A 313 18.04 -19.60 1.13
CA THR A 313 17.58 -20.48 0.05
C THR A 313 16.06 -20.62 0.06
N VAL A 314 15.46 -20.96 1.21
CA VAL A 314 13.99 -21.07 1.34
C VAL A 314 13.33 -19.72 1.09
N GLY A 315 13.93 -18.65 1.62
CA GLY A 315 13.49 -17.28 1.39
C GLY A 315 13.52 -16.89 -0.10
N GLY A 316 14.63 -17.20 -0.78
CA GLY A 316 14.83 -16.95 -2.21
C GLY A 316 13.83 -17.70 -3.08
N ILE A 317 13.55 -18.97 -2.78
CA ILE A 317 12.52 -19.76 -3.48
C ILE A 317 11.14 -19.14 -3.28
N GLY A 318 10.80 -18.72 -2.05
CA GLY A 318 9.55 -18.01 -1.75
C GLY A 318 9.42 -16.69 -2.53
N LEU A 319 10.51 -15.92 -2.61
CA LEU A 319 10.60 -14.67 -3.39
C LEU A 319 10.65 -14.88 -4.91
N LEU A 320 10.86 -16.09 -5.38
CA LEU A 320 10.72 -16.42 -6.80
C LEU A 320 9.26 -16.78 -7.12
N ILE A 321 8.68 -17.73 -6.36
CA ILE A 321 7.34 -18.26 -6.61
C ILE A 321 6.26 -17.20 -6.29
N GLY A 322 6.37 -16.53 -5.14
CA GLY A 322 5.38 -15.56 -4.67
C GLY A 322 5.20 -14.40 -5.65
N PRO A 323 6.24 -13.59 -5.90
CA PRO A 323 6.18 -12.48 -6.86
C PRO A 323 5.83 -12.90 -8.29
N ALA A 324 6.27 -14.08 -8.77
CA ALA A 324 5.86 -14.60 -10.08
C ALA A 324 4.35 -14.86 -10.13
N GLY A 325 3.79 -15.49 -9.10
CA GLY A 325 2.35 -15.70 -8.98
C GLY A 325 1.58 -14.39 -8.86
N LEU A 326 2.09 -13.41 -8.11
CA LEU A 326 1.49 -12.08 -8.02
C LEU A 326 1.55 -11.30 -9.33
N LEU A 327 2.62 -11.46 -10.12
CA LEU A 327 2.71 -10.88 -11.46
C LEU A 327 1.66 -11.49 -12.37
N TRP A 328 1.53 -12.82 -12.36
CA TRP A 328 0.54 -13.53 -13.16
C TRP A 328 -0.88 -13.06 -12.83
N LEU A 329 -1.22 -12.95 -11.53
CA LEU A 329 -2.49 -12.39 -11.07
C LEU A 329 -2.65 -10.93 -11.52
N ASN A 330 -1.63 -10.08 -11.32
CA ASN A 330 -1.66 -8.67 -11.72
C ASN A 330 -1.96 -8.47 -13.22
N LEU A 331 -1.48 -9.37 -14.08
CA LEU A 331 -1.70 -9.33 -15.52
C LEU A 331 -3.11 -9.77 -15.93
N ARG A 332 -3.75 -10.64 -15.16
CA ARG A 332 -5.10 -11.18 -15.45
C ARG A 332 -6.22 -10.46 -14.69
N ARG A 333 -5.86 -9.56 -13.81
CA ARG A 333 -6.77 -8.90 -12.89
C ARG A 333 -7.87 -8.12 -13.60
N HIS A 334 -9.10 -8.20 -13.05
CA HIS A 334 -10.25 -7.47 -13.57
C HIS A 334 -9.97 -5.96 -13.68
N PRO A 335 -10.28 -5.29 -14.81
CA PRO A 335 -9.89 -3.90 -15.06
C PRO A 335 -10.40 -2.89 -14.02
N LEU A 336 -11.57 -3.14 -13.43
CA LEU A 336 -12.18 -2.28 -12.41
C LEU A 336 -11.64 -2.54 -10.98
N GLN A 337 -10.76 -3.52 -10.77
CA GLN A 337 -10.19 -3.80 -9.44
C GLN A 337 -8.86 -3.07 -9.14
N GLY A 338 -8.51 -2.07 -9.92
CA GLY A 338 -7.28 -1.32 -9.70
C GLY A 338 -7.17 -0.07 -10.56
N ASP A 339 -6.03 0.58 -10.44
CA ASP A 339 -5.68 1.77 -11.22
C ASP A 339 -4.54 1.42 -12.19
N PRO A 340 -4.76 1.54 -13.52
CA PRO A 340 -3.71 1.33 -14.51
C PRO A 340 -2.45 2.16 -14.27
N ALA A 341 -2.57 3.37 -13.70
CA ALA A 341 -1.44 4.24 -13.42
C ALA A 341 -0.48 3.66 -12.34
N GLN A 342 -0.91 2.68 -11.55
CA GLN A 342 -0.06 2.01 -10.55
C GLN A 342 0.77 0.85 -11.12
N ARG A 343 0.41 0.35 -12.31
CA ARG A 343 1.06 -0.85 -12.89
C ARG A 343 2.58 -0.72 -13.01
N PRO A 344 3.17 0.42 -13.44
CA PRO A 344 4.64 0.54 -13.52
C PRO A 344 5.32 0.38 -12.16
N MET A 345 4.78 0.99 -11.12
CA MET A 345 5.29 0.90 -9.74
C MET A 345 5.18 -0.53 -9.19
N ASP A 346 4.04 -1.18 -9.41
CA ASP A 346 3.79 -2.55 -8.95
C ASP A 346 4.72 -3.55 -9.65
N ARG A 347 4.86 -3.44 -10.97
CA ARG A 347 5.72 -4.32 -11.78
C ARG A 347 7.20 -4.07 -11.51
N GLY A 348 7.61 -2.81 -11.31
CA GLY A 348 8.99 -2.47 -10.95
C GLY A 348 9.44 -3.14 -9.66
N PHE A 349 8.60 -3.07 -8.62
CA PHE A 349 8.90 -3.74 -7.36
C PHE A 349 8.93 -5.27 -7.49
N ILE A 350 7.94 -5.86 -8.18
CA ILE A 350 7.91 -7.31 -8.44
C ILE A 350 9.15 -7.76 -9.23
N ALA A 351 9.57 -7.01 -10.25
CA ALA A 351 10.74 -7.32 -11.05
C ALA A 351 12.02 -7.32 -10.19
N LEU A 352 12.20 -6.35 -9.29
CA LEU A 352 13.36 -6.32 -8.39
C LEU A 352 13.36 -7.50 -7.42
N LEU A 353 12.22 -7.92 -6.87
CA LEU A 353 12.14 -9.12 -6.04
C LEU A 353 12.51 -10.41 -6.80
N LEU A 354 12.02 -10.55 -8.04
CA LEU A 354 12.34 -11.68 -8.91
C LEU A 354 13.82 -11.70 -9.29
N LEU A 355 14.38 -10.55 -9.68
CA LEU A 355 15.80 -10.43 -10.02
C LEU A 355 16.68 -10.71 -8.80
N THR A 356 16.30 -10.20 -7.62
CA THR A 356 17.05 -10.41 -6.38
C THR A 356 17.11 -11.89 -6.01
N SER A 357 15.96 -12.58 -6.04
CA SER A 357 15.88 -14.01 -5.73
C SER A 357 16.56 -14.89 -6.77
N ALA A 358 16.35 -14.63 -8.06
CA ALA A 358 16.98 -15.38 -9.14
C ALA A 358 18.52 -15.23 -9.12
N THR A 359 19.03 -14.00 -9.00
CA THR A 359 20.48 -13.74 -8.94
C THR A 359 21.11 -14.27 -7.66
N GLY A 360 20.40 -14.24 -6.52
CA GLY A 360 20.90 -14.78 -5.25
C GLY A 360 20.99 -16.32 -5.26
N LEU A 361 19.97 -17.00 -5.79
CA LEU A 361 19.99 -18.46 -5.95
C LEU A 361 21.04 -18.90 -6.98
N ALA A 362 21.19 -18.16 -8.08
CA ALA A 362 22.25 -18.40 -9.06
C ALA A 362 23.64 -18.21 -8.41
N LEU A 363 23.85 -17.11 -7.67
CA LEU A 363 25.10 -16.90 -6.96
C LEU A 363 25.39 -18.06 -6.00
N LEU A 364 24.41 -18.55 -5.24
CA LEU A 364 24.58 -19.71 -4.36
C LEU A 364 24.98 -20.98 -5.14
N ALA A 365 24.32 -21.27 -6.25
CA ALA A 365 24.57 -22.46 -7.06
C ALA A 365 25.95 -22.46 -7.72
N TRP A 366 26.46 -21.29 -8.10
CA TRP A 366 27.73 -21.12 -8.81
C TRP A 366 28.83 -20.43 -7.99
N ARG A 367 28.67 -20.33 -6.66
CA ARG A 367 29.62 -19.61 -5.77
C ARG A 367 31.04 -20.16 -5.79
N ASP A 368 31.21 -21.43 -6.11
CA ASP A 368 32.51 -22.11 -6.14
C ASP A 368 33.13 -22.16 -7.55
N THR A 369 32.60 -21.37 -8.49
CA THR A 369 33.08 -21.31 -9.88
C THR A 369 33.81 -20.00 -10.19
N SER A 370 34.42 -19.94 -11.38
CA SER A 370 35.06 -18.73 -11.88
C SER A 370 34.10 -17.56 -12.14
N ALA A 371 32.78 -17.82 -12.19
CA ALA A 371 31.75 -16.82 -12.41
C ALA A 371 31.36 -16.04 -11.14
N MET A 372 31.88 -16.43 -9.96
CA MET A 372 31.41 -15.92 -8.67
C MET A 372 31.46 -14.39 -8.60
N ALA A 373 32.58 -13.76 -8.99
CA ALA A 373 32.71 -12.30 -8.94
C ALA A 373 31.67 -11.56 -9.79
N LEU A 374 31.40 -12.05 -11.02
CA LEU A 374 30.38 -11.50 -11.90
C LEU A 374 28.97 -11.65 -11.29
N LEU A 375 28.62 -12.85 -10.84
CA LEU A 375 27.31 -13.12 -10.23
C LEU A 375 27.11 -12.32 -8.94
N LEU A 376 28.17 -12.16 -8.15
CA LEU A 376 28.16 -11.35 -6.94
C LEU A 376 27.91 -9.87 -7.27
N ALA A 377 28.66 -9.29 -8.22
CA ALA A 377 28.47 -7.91 -8.64
C ALA A 377 27.04 -7.66 -9.16
N VAL A 378 26.49 -8.56 -9.98
CA VAL A 378 25.11 -8.48 -10.46
C VAL A 378 24.12 -8.54 -9.30
N HIS A 379 24.25 -9.53 -8.41
CA HIS A 379 23.34 -9.69 -7.28
C HIS A 379 23.37 -8.47 -6.34
N LEU A 380 24.55 -7.99 -5.98
CA LEU A 380 24.72 -6.82 -5.11
C LEU A 380 24.12 -5.55 -5.75
N GLY A 381 24.32 -5.33 -7.05
CA GLY A 381 23.72 -4.20 -7.76
C GLY A 381 22.19 -4.23 -7.74
N VAL A 382 21.60 -5.41 -7.95
CA VAL A 382 20.14 -5.61 -7.89
C VAL A 382 19.59 -5.40 -6.48
N VAL A 383 20.24 -5.98 -5.45
CA VAL A 383 19.82 -5.81 -4.05
C VAL A 383 19.90 -4.34 -3.62
N MET A 384 20.97 -3.64 -4.01
CA MET A 384 21.13 -2.22 -3.71
C MET A 384 20.03 -1.38 -4.37
N ALA A 385 19.67 -1.68 -5.62
CA ALA A 385 18.54 -1.04 -6.30
C ALA A 385 17.20 -1.33 -5.62
N LEU A 386 16.99 -2.57 -5.13
CA LEU A 386 15.81 -2.93 -4.34
C LEU A 386 15.71 -2.05 -3.10
N PHE A 387 16.73 -2.01 -2.24
CA PHE A 387 16.67 -1.22 -1.01
C PHE A 387 16.58 0.29 -1.26
N ALA A 388 17.28 0.83 -2.26
CA ALA A 388 17.21 2.23 -2.61
C ALA A 388 15.82 2.69 -3.07
N THR A 389 15.06 1.79 -3.72
CA THR A 389 13.71 2.10 -4.24
C THR A 389 12.58 1.65 -3.32
N LEU A 390 12.88 0.83 -2.30
CA LEU A 390 11.93 0.23 -1.38
C LEU A 390 11.00 1.24 -0.69
N PRO A 391 11.45 2.44 -0.24
CA PRO A 391 10.55 3.43 0.37
C PRO A 391 9.53 4.06 -0.59
N TYR A 392 9.81 4.03 -1.89
CA TYR A 392 9.04 4.75 -2.92
C TYR A 392 8.13 3.83 -3.74
N GLY A 393 8.39 2.53 -3.69
CA GLY A 393 7.63 1.54 -4.43
C GLY A 393 6.45 0.97 -3.68
N LYS A 394 5.92 -0.13 -4.23
CA LYS A 394 4.76 -0.82 -3.64
C LYS A 394 5.04 -1.30 -2.22
N PHE A 395 6.28 -1.55 -1.81
CA PHE A 395 6.61 -2.02 -0.45
C PHE A 395 6.04 -1.12 0.67
N ALA A 396 6.01 0.20 0.47
CA ALA A 396 5.45 1.16 1.43
C ALA A 396 4.00 0.83 1.84
N HIS A 397 3.25 0.14 0.97
CA HIS A 397 1.90 -0.33 1.29
C HIS A 397 1.85 -1.21 2.53
N GLY A 398 2.86 -2.06 2.77
CA GLY A 398 2.90 -2.95 3.92
C GLY A 398 2.93 -2.15 5.21
N VAL A 399 3.77 -1.11 5.23
CA VAL A 399 3.95 -0.21 6.38
C VAL A 399 2.66 0.59 6.66
N TYR A 400 2.09 1.23 5.65
CA TYR A 400 0.85 2.01 5.82
C TYR A 400 -0.36 1.15 6.13
N ARG A 401 -0.44 -0.06 5.57
CA ARG A 401 -1.53 -1.00 5.88
C ARG A 401 -1.43 -1.52 7.31
N CYS A 402 -0.23 -1.81 7.83
CA CYS A 402 -0.05 -2.17 9.24
C CYS A 402 -0.50 -1.01 10.16
N ALA A 403 -0.16 0.23 9.82
CA ALA A 403 -0.63 1.40 10.55
C ALA A 403 -2.16 1.55 10.51
N ALA A 404 -2.78 1.39 9.34
CA ALA A 404 -4.23 1.43 9.19
C ALA A 404 -4.93 0.28 9.94
N LEU A 405 -4.35 -0.93 9.96
CA LEU A 405 -4.87 -2.05 10.74
C LEU A 405 -4.79 -1.79 12.26
N LEU A 406 -3.70 -1.19 12.72
CA LEU A 406 -3.56 -0.78 14.11
C LEU A 406 -4.60 0.29 14.46
N LYS A 407 -4.76 1.31 13.62
CA LYS A 407 -5.78 2.35 13.81
C LYS A 407 -7.18 1.74 13.86
N PHE A 408 -7.50 0.82 12.96
CA PHE A 408 -8.78 0.10 12.96
C PHE A 408 -8.99 -0.70 14.27
N ALA A 409 -7.96 -1.41 14.74
CA ALA A 409 -8.04 -2.18 15.98
C ALA A 409 -8.23 -1.28 17.22
N ILE A 410 -7.68 -0.07 17.21
CA ILE A 410 -7.91 0.96 18.23
C ILE A 410 -9.34 1.49 18.14
N GLU A 411 -9.78 1.95 16.96
CA GLU A 411 -11.12 2.51 16.76
C GLU A 411 -12.22 1.52 17.15
N LYS A 412 -12.05 0.23 16.83
CA LYS A 412 -12.99 -0.82 17.19
C LYS A 412 -13.23 -0.95 18.70
N ARG A 413 -12.24 -0.58 19.52
CA ARG A 413 -12.31 -0.63 20.99
C ARG A 413 -12.75 0.69 21.61
N GLN A 414 -12.86 1.75 20.81
CA GLN A 414 -13.38 3.04 21.26
C GLN A 414 -14.92 3.08 21.11
N PRO A 415 -15.63 3.81 21.99
CA PRO A 415 -17.07 3.97 21.88
C PRO A 415 -17.47 4.52 20.50
N SER A 416 -18.62 4.09 20.00
CA SER A 416 -19.16 4.62 18.74
C SER A 416 -19.47 6.10 18.91
N ARG A 417 -19.12 6.91 17.90
CA ARG A 417 -19.47 8.34 17.84
C ARG A 417 -20.87 8.57 17.32
N LEU A 418 -21.42 7.58 16.62
CA LEU A 418 -22.75 7.66 16.07
C LEU A 418 -23.71 7.37 17.22
N GLN A 419 -24.24 8.42 17.85
CA GLN A 419 -25.36 8.35 18.78
C GLN A 419 -26.65 8.02 18.01
N LEU A 420 -26.62 6.95 17.23
CA LEU A 420 -27.82 6.37 16.65
C LEU A 420 -28.56 5.76 17.84
N GLY A 421 -29.66 6.38 18.26
CA GLY A 421 -30.46 5.89 19.37
C GLY A 421 -30.85 4.43 19.12
N SER A 422 -30.70 3.59 20.16
CA SER A 422 -30.92 2.11 20.22
C SER A 422 -30.01 1.28 19.29
N ASP A 423 -29.20 0.31 19.71
CA ASP A 423 -29.26 -0.64 20.85
C ASP A 423 -27.88 -0.95 21.45
#